data_AF-A0A7K6MZ22-F1
#
_entry.id   AF-A0A7K6MZ22-F1
#
_cell.length_a   1.000
_cell.length_b   1.000
_cell.length_c   1.000
_cell.angle_alpha   90.00
_cell.angle_beta   90.00
_cell.angle_gamma   90.00
#
_symmetry.space_group_name_H-M   'P 1'
#
loop_
_entity.id
_entity.type
_entity.pdbx_description
1 polymer ?
#
loop_
_entity_poly.entity_id
_entity_poly.type
_entity_poly.pdbx_seq_one_letter_code
_entity_poly.pdbx_strand_id
1 'polypeptide(L)'
;SQMSKQLQTFRGHLEAFASKHKQEIRKSPEFRLQFQDMCATIGVDPLASGKGFWAEMLGVGDFYYELGVQIIEVCLALKHRNGAFPAGIPQQLELQLERLAVPLPLPRDDLLRAIKKLKVLGSGFGIIPVGGTFLVQSVPAELNMDHTVVLQLAE
;
A
#
# COMPACT_ATOMS: atom_id res chain seq x y z
N SER A 1 -6.75 25.33 -23.49
CA SER A 1 -8.08 24.83 -23.11
C SER A 1 -8.39 25.22 -21.67
N GLN A 2 -9.58 25.74 -21.39
CA GLN A 2 -10.00 26.20 -20.04
C GLN A 2 -9.82 25.12 -18.96
N MET A 3 -10.08 23.85 -19.31
CA MET A 3 -9.86 22.68 -18.47
C MET A 3 -8.40 22.51 -17.99
N SER A 4 -7.42 22.78 -18.88
CA SER A 4 -5.99 22.65 -18.54
C SER A 4 -5.55 23.70 -17.52
N LYS A 5 -6.14 24.91 -17.56
CA LYS A 5 -5.86 25.96 -16.56
C LYS A 5 -6.42 25.58 -15.20
N GLN A 6 -7.65 25.07 -15.14
CA GLN A 6 -8.27 24.64 -13.89
C GLN A 6 -7.51 23.48 -13.24
N LEU A 7 -7.07 22.48 -14.02
CA LEU A 7 -6.20 21.40 -13.53
C LEU A 7 -4.88 21.93 -12.96
N GLN A 8 -4.27 22.94 -13.59
CA GLN A 8 -3.00 23.51 -13.14
C GLN A 8 -3.17 24.33 -11.85
N THR A 9 -4.22 25.15 -11.75
CA THR A 9 -4.57 25.86 -10.51
C THR A 9 -4.86 24.89 -9.38
N PHE A 10 -5.61 23.82 -9.66
CA PHE A 10 -5.94 22.82 -8.66
C PHE A 10 -4.71 22.03 -8.20
N ARG A 11 -3.82 21.65 -9.12
CA ARG A 11 -2.53 21.02 -8.77
C ARG A 11 -1.72 21.91 -7.82
N GLY A 12 -1.67 23.22 -8.07
CA GLY A 12 -1.00 24.18 -7.17
C GLY A 12 -1.63 24.25 -5.78
N HIS A 13 -2.96 24.19 -5.67
CA HIS A 13 -3.64 24.11 -4.37
C HIS A 13 -3.37 22.79 -3.65
N LEU A 14 -3.41 21.67 -4.37
CA LEU A 14 -3.15 20.36 -3.78
C LEU A 14 -1.68 20.23 -3.34
N GLU A 15 -0.76 20.85 -4.07
CA GLU A 15 0.66 20.99 -3.70
C GLU A 15 0.84 21.83 -2.42
N ALA A 16 0.19 22.98 -2.33
CA ALA A 16 0.25 23.82 -1.14
C ALA A 16 -0.35 23.11 0.08
N PHE A 17 -1.46 22.40 -0.10
CA PHE A 17 -2.10 21.59 0.94
C PHE A 17 -1.17 20.45 1.40
N ALA A 18 -0.65 19.69 0.45
CA ALA A 18 0.30 18.59 0.67
C ALA A 18 1.54 19.06 1.46
N SER A 19 2.13 20.18 1.04
CA SER A 19 3.32 20.76 1.69
C SER A 19 3.02 21.22 3.12
N LYS A 20 1.87 21.86 3.33
CA LYS A 20 1.44 22.37 4.64
C LYS A 20 1.13 21.23 5.62
N HIS A 21 0.49 20.16 5.14
CA HIS A 21 0.02 19.04 5.97
C HIS A 21 0.92 17.80 5.86
N LYS A 22 2.16 17.93 5.37
CA LYS A 22 3.08 16.80 5.14
C LYS A 22 3.25 15.89 6.35
N GLN A 23 3.39 16.47 7.55
CA GLN A 23 3.55 15.69 8.78
C GLN A 23 2.27 14.98 9.20
N GLU A 24 1.10 15.59 8.98
CA GLU A 24 -0.21 14.99 9.26
C GLU A 24 -0.47 13.81 8.31
N ILE A 25 -0.17 13.97 7.01
CA ILE A 25 -0.25 12.88 6.02
C ILE A 25 0.66 11.70 6.39
N ARG A 26 1.83 11.99 6.97
CA ARG A 26 2.77 10.94 7.39
C ARG A 26 2.37 10.28 8.71
N LYS A 27 1.83 11.01 9.68
CA LYS A 27 1.56 10.49 11.03
C LYS A 27 0.14 9.99 11.26
N SER A 28 -0.86 10.61 10.63
CA SER A 28 -2.27 10.26 10.82
C SER A 28 -2.76 9.36 9.68
N PRO A 29 -3.10 8.10 9.97
CA PRO A 29 -3.61 7.19 8.95
C PRO A 29 -4.96 7.65 8.37
N GLU A 30 -5.83 8.23 9.20
CA GLU A 30 -7.12 8.79 8.77
C GLU A 30 -6.94 9.97 7.80
N PHE A 31 -6.03 10.89 8.13
CA PHE A 31 -5.75 12.05 7.29
C PHE A 31 -5.10 11.64 5.96
N ARG A 32 -4.22 10.64 6.00
CA ARG A 32 -3.59 10.05 4.82
C ARG A 32 -4.65 9.47 3.87
N LEU A 33 -5.65 8.76 4.39
CA LEU A 33 -6.75 8.21 3.60
C LEU A 33 -7.57 9.32 2.94
N GLN A 34 -7.96 10.35 3.69
CA GLN A 34 -8.71 11.49 3.15
C GLN A 34 -7.95 12.23 2.05
N PHE A 35 -6.65 12.46 2.26
CA PHE A 35 -5.79 13.07 1.25
C PHE A 35 -5.73 12.23 -0.03
N GLN A 36 -5.73 10.91 0.10
CA GLN A 36 -5.70 9.99 -1.03
C GLN A 36 -7.02 9.95 -1.79
N ASP A 37 -8.16 9.94 -1.10
CA ASP A 37 -9.47 9.99 -1.74
C ASP A 37 -9.65 11.29 -2.53
N MET A 38 -9.13 12.40 -1.99
CA MET A 38 -9.06 13.67 -2.71
C MET A 38 -8.22 13.56 -3.99
N CYS A 39 -7.06 12.90 -3.94
CA CYS A 39 -6.24 12.69 -5.13
C CYS A 39 -6.93 11.78 -6.17
N ALA A 40 -7.55 10.69 -5.71
CA ALA A 40 -8.21 9.69 -6.56
C ALA A 40 -9.44 10.25 -7.30
N THR A 41 -10.21 11.13 -6.65
CA THR A 41 -11.38 11.82 -7.24
C THR A 41 -11.03 12.57 -8.53
N ILE A 42 -9.76 12.92 -8.71
CA ILE A 42 -9.26 13.79 -9.78
C ILE A 42 -8.39 12.98 -10.77
N GLY A 43 -8.28 11.66 -10.55
CA GLY A 43 -7.43 10.79 -11.36
C GLY A 43 -5.94 10.99 -11.10
N VAL A 44 -5.56 11.57 -9.96
CA VAL A 44 -4.16 11.71 -9.55
C VAL A 44 -3.85 10.59 -8.55
N ASP A 45 -2.90 9.72 -8.89
CA ASP A 45 -2.34 8.78 -7.92
C ASP A 45 -1.05 9.41 -7.33
N PRO A 46 -1.05 9.86 -6.07
CA PRO A 46 0.12 10.45 -5.43
C PRO A 46 1.26 9.44 -5.26
N LEU A 47 1.00 8.15 -5.53
CA LEU A 47 1.95 7.06 -5.43
C LEU A 47 2.38 6.51 -6.80
N ALA A 48 1.80 6.96 -7.92
CA ALA A 48 2.00 6.32 -9.24
C ALA A 48 3.45 6.26 -9.72
N SER A 49 4.32 7.17 -9.26
CA SER A 49 5.72 7.19 -9.64
C SER A 49 6.61 7.59 -8.46
N GLY A 50 7.69 6.83 -8.22
CA GLY A 50 8.74 7.19 -7.27
C GLY A 50 9.56 8.42 -7.69
N LYS A 51 9.47 8.81 -8.97
CA LYS A 51 9.94 10.11 -9.49
C LYS A 51 8.78 11.08 -9.74
N GLY A 52 7.60 10.73 -9.25
CA GLY A 52 6.42 11.57 -9.35
C GLY A 52 6.56 12.76 -8.42
N PHE A 53 6.06 13.89 -8.88
CA PHE A 53 5.98 15.14 -8.12
C PHE A 53 5.55 14.94 -6.65
N TRP A 54 4.60 14.05 -6.41
CA TRP A 54 4.07 13.73 -5.08
C TRP A 54 4.99 12.87 -4.22
N ALA A 55 5.72 11.92 -4.82
CA ALA A 55 6.66 11.07 -4.08
C ALA A 55 7.80 11.93 -3.52
N GLU A 56 8.37 12.82 -4.32
CA GLU A 56 9.46 13.71 -3.92
C GLU A 56 9.01 14.78 -2.91
N MET A 57 7.84 15.40 -3.13
CA MET A 57 7.34 16.46 -2.25
C MET A 57 6.90 15.94 -0.87
N LEU A 58 6.14 14.84 -0.84
CA LEU A 58 5.49 14.35 0.39
C LEU A 58 6.29 13.23 1.07
N GLY A 59 7.13 12.51 0.34
CA GLY A 59 7.78 11.27 0.82
C GLY A 59 6.78 10.18 1.16
N VAL A 60 5.56 10.25 0.58
CA VAL A 60 4.55 9.18 0.69
C VAL A 60 5.00 7.94 -0.06
N GLY A 61 5.76 8.09 -1.15
CA GLY A 61 6.39 6.96 -1.85
C GLY A 61 7.29 6.16 -0.91
N ASP A 62 8.21 6.85 -0.22
CA ASP A 62 9.16 6.24 0.71
C ASP A 62 8.45 5.45 1.82
N PHE A 63 7.38 6.00 2.40
CA PHE A 63 6.57 5.29 3.39
C PHE A 63 6.04 3.95 2.87
N TYR A 64 5.47 3.90 1.66
CA TYR A 64 4.95 2.64 1.09
C TYR A 64 6.05 1.69 0.65
N TYR A 65 7.22 2.18 0.26
CA TYR A 65 8.38 1.34 -0.02
C TYR A 65 8.94 0.71 1.25
N GLU A 66 9.11 1.49 2.33
CA GLU A 66 9.52 1.01 3.65
C GLU A 66 8.53 -0.04 4.17
N LEU A 67 7.23 0.27 4.15
CA LEU A 67 6.18 -0.67 4.53
C LEU A 67 6.20 -1.93 3.65
N GLY A 68 6.45 -1.78 2.35
CA GLY A 68 6.61 -2.91 1.44
C GLY A 68 7.76 -3.85 1.84
N VAL A 69 8.93 -3.29 2.17
CA VAL A 69 10.10 -4.08 2.63
C VAL A 69 9.77 -4.83 3.93
N GLN A 70 9.09 -4.19 4.87
CA GLN A 70 8.68 -4.81 6.13
C GLN A 70 7.73 -5.99 5.92
N ILE A 71 6.78 -5.85 5.00
CA ILE A 71 5.89 -6.95 4.61
C ILE A 71 6.70 -8.12 4.04
N ILE A 72 7.71 -7.84 3.20
CA ILE A 72 8.61 -8.88 2.64
C ILE A 72 9.36 -9.61 3.76
N GLU A 73 9.96 -8.88 4.71
CA GLU A 73 10.71 -9.47 5.82
C GLU A 73 9.84 -10.40 6.67
N VAL A 74 8.62 -9.99 6.96
CA VAL A 74 7.66 -10.82 7.71
C VAL A 74 7.26 -12.05 6.91
N CYS A 75 7.00 -11.90 5.61
CA CYS A 75 6.72 -13.02 4.73
C CYS A 75 7.87 -14.04 4.72
N LEU A 76 9.13 -13.58 4.69
CA LEU A 76 10.31 -14.43 4.72
C LEU A 76 10.48 -15.12 6.08
N ALA A 77 10.26 -14.40 7.19
CA ALA A 77 10.30 -14.97 8.54
C ALA A 77 9.21 -16.02 8.77
N LEU A 78 8.08 -15.89 8.06
CA LEU A 78 6.93 -16.78 8.15
C LEU A 78 6.88 -17.87 7.08
N LYS A 79 7.88 -17.94 6.21
CA LYS A 79 7.94 -18.89 5.10
C LYS A 79 7.75 -20.36 5.52
N HIS A 80 8.09 -20.71 6.76
CA HIS A 80 7.88 -22.05 7.31
C HIS A 80 6.44 -22.34 7.79
N ARG A 81 5.58 -21.33 7.91
CA ARG A 81 4.34 -21.42 8.70
C ARG A 81 3.06 -20.90 8.04
N ASN A 82 3.10 -20.53 6.74
CA ASN A 82 2.00 -20.34 5.79
C ASN A 82 2.25 -19.07 4.95
N GLY A 83 2.31 -19.21 3.63
CA GLY A 83 2.42 -18.10 2.66
C GLY A 83 1.10 -17.35 2.45
N ALA A 84 0.28 -17.26 3.49
CA ALA A 84 -1.10 -16.82 3.46
C ALA A 84 -1.42 -16.11 4.78
N PHE A 85 -1.72 -14.81 4.71
CA PHE A 85 -2.20 -14.04 5.85
C PHE A 85 -3.72 -14.00 5.82
N PRO A 86 -4.44 -14.38 6.88
CA PRO A 86 -5.87 -14.08 6.98
C PRO A 86 -6.09 -12.56 6.99
N ALA A 87 -7.34 -12.10 6.82
CA ALA A 87 -7.76 -10.70 6.59
C ALA A 87 -7.18 -9.59 7.50
N GLY A 88 -6.42 -9.93 8.54
CA GLY A 88 -5.75 -9.02 9.45
C GLY A 88 -4.22 -8.99 9.27
N ILE A 89 -3.61 -7.94 9.78
CA ILE A 89 -2.16 -7.87 9.94
C ILE A 89 -1.77 -9.01 10.89
N PRO A 90 -0.93 -9.99 10.50
CA PRO A 90 -0.50 -11.03 11.43
C PRO A 90 0.18 -10.35 12.62
N GLN A 91 -0.02 -10.89 13.83
CA GLN A 91 0.59 -10.35 15.05
C GLN A 91 2.12 -10.20 14.92
N GLN A 92 2.76 -11.03 14.10
CA GLN A 92 4.18 -10.91 13.76
C GLN A 92 4.52 -9.73 12.85
N LEU A 93 3.64 -9.30 11.94
CA LEU A 93 3.80 -8.03 11.23
C LEU A 93 3.58 -6.86 12.18
N GLU A 94 2.56 -6.89 13.04
CA GLU A 94 2.36 -5.85 14.06
C GLU A 94 3.60 -5.67 14.95
N LEU A 95 4.15 -6.77 15.49
CA LEU A 95 5.36 -6.73 16.31
C LEU A 95 6.59 -6.20 15.55
N GLN A 96 6.74 -6.51 14.26
CA GLN A 96 7.85 -5.98 13.45
C GLN A 96 7.64 -4.49 13.11
N LEU A 97 6.40 -4.09 12.84
CA LEU A 97 6.01 -2.70 12.62
C LEU A 97 6.26 -1.86 13.88
N GLU A 98 5.90 -2.35 15.08
CA GLU A 98 6.19 -1.70 16.36
C GLU A 98 7.69 -1.52 16.59
N ARG A 99 8.50 -2.55 16.31
CA ARG A 99 9.97 -2.48 16.41
C ARG A 99 10.59 -1.44 15.49
N LEU A 100 9.93 -1.14 14.38
CA LEU A 100 10.35 -0.17 13.37
C LEU A 100 9.66 1.19 13.55
N ALA A 101 8.99 1.41 14.69
CA ALA A 101 8.27 2.63 15.02
C ALA A 101 7.20 3.03 13.99
N VAL A 102 6.63 2.05 13.28
CA VAL A 102 5.46 2.27 12.42
C VAL A 102 4.22 2.40 13.30
N PRO A 103 3.45 3.50 13.19
CA PRO A 103 2.25 3.69 13.99
C PRO A 103 1.20 2.60 13.69
N LEU A 104 0.69 1.96 14.75
CA LEU A 104 -0.44 1.03 14.70
C LEU A 104 -1.70 1.69 15.31
N PRO A 105 -2.92 1.29 14.89
CA PRO A 105 -3.20 0.29 13.86
C PRO A 105 -2.95 0.82 12.45
N LEU A 106 -2.31 0.00 11.61
CA LEU A 106 -2.09 0.33 10.21
C LEU A 106 -3.39 0.07 9.41
N PRO A 107 -3.93 1.04 8.68
CA PRO A 107 -5.10 0.83 7.84
C PRO A 107 -4.88 -0.25 6.79
N ARG A 108 -5.93 -1.04 6.53
CA ARG A 108 -5.93 -2.06 5.47
C ARG A 108 -5.52 -1.50 4.11
N ASP A 109 -5.97 -0.28 3.78
CA ASP A 109 -5.60 0.37 2.52
C ASP A 109 -4.10 0.62 2.40
N ASP A 110 -3.42 0.94 3.50
CA ASP A 110 -1.98 1.18 3.46
C ASP A 110 -1.21 -0.11 3.18
N LEU A 111 -1.64 -1.20 3.81
CA LEU A 111 -1.09 -2.54 3.58
C LEU A 111 -1.29 -2.96 2.12
N LEU A 112 -2.52 -2.85 1.59
CA LEU A 112 -2.82 -3.24 0.21
C LEU A 112 -2.05 -2.39 -0.81
N ARG A 113 -1.87 -1.08 -0.55
CA ARG A 113 -1.09 -0.19 -1.42
C ARG A 113 0.39 -0.54 -1.39
N ALA A 114 0.97 -0.79 -0.22
CA ALA A 114 2.36 -1.23 -0.10
C ALA A 114 2.60 -2.51 -0.91
N ILE A 115 1.74 -3.53 -0.77
CA ILE A 115 1.86 -4.78 -1.52
C ILE A 115 1.70 -4.55 -3.02
N LYS A 116 0.75 -3.70 -3.45
CA LYS A 116 0.62 -3.33 -4.87
C LYS A 116 1.90 -2.70 -5.43
N LYS A 117 2.65 -1.94 -4.63
CA LYS A 117 3.95 -1.38 -5.04
C LYS A 117 5.04 -2.43 -5.19
N LEU A 118 4.97 -3.52 -4.43
CA LEU A 118 5.92 -4.64 -4.56
C LEU A 118 5.83 -5.36 -5.92
N LYS A 119 4.75 -5.18 -6.69
CA LYS A 119 4.63 -5.75 -8.06
C LYS A 119 5.76 -5.32 -9.00
N VAL A 120 6.43 -4.19 -8.74
CA VAL A 120 7.59 -3.76 -9.54
C VAL A 120 8.79 -4.71 -9.40
N LEU A 121 8.83 -5.52 -8.33
CA LEU A 121 9.87 -6.52 -8.08
C LEU A 121 9.60 -7.85 -8.80
N GLY A 122 8.50 -7.96 -9.56
CA GLY A 122 8.12 -9.16 -10.31
C GLY A 122 6.88 -9.86 -9.76
N SER A 123 6.63 -11.09 -10.22
CA SER A 123 5.44 -11.89 -9.87
C SER A 123 5.50 -12.57 -8.49
N GLY A 124 6.59 -12.38 -7.73
CA GLY A 124 6.78 -13.02 -6.43
C GLY A 124 5.92 -12.43 -5.31
N PHE A 125 5.44 -11.19 -5.48
CA PHE A 125 4.61 -10.50 -4.49
C PHE A 125 3.25 -10.12 -5.06
N GLY A 126 2.19 -10.59 -4.41
CA GLY A 126 0.83 -10.46 -4.92
C GLY A 126 -0.21 -10.49 -3.83
N ILE A 127 -1.42 -10.07 -4.18
CA ILE A 127 -2.61 -10.17 -3.33
C ILE A 127 -3.57 -11.13 -4.02
N ILE A 128 -4.00 -12.18 -3.32
CA ILE A 128 -4.96 -13.17 -3.82
C ILE A 128 -6.25 -13.02 -2.99
N PRO A 129 -7.39 -12.65 -3.59
CA PRO A 129 -8.66 -12.56 -2.87
C PRO A 129 -9.20 -13.96 -2.55
N VAL A 130 -9.55 -14.20 -1.28
CA VAL A 130 -10.05 -15.49 -0.77
C VAL A 130 -11.23 -15.21 0.17
N GLY A 131 -12.44 -15.69 -0.15
CA GLY A 131 -13.64 -15.65 0.73
C GLY A 131 -13.90 -14.38 1.57
N GLY A 132 -13.66 -13.18 1.01
CA GLY A 132 -13.85 -11.89 1.72
C GLY A 132 -12.60 -11.36 2.42
N THR A 133 -11.53 -12.17 2.44
CA THR A 133 -10.18 -11.88 2.92
C THR A 133 -9.19 -11.80 1.74
N PHE A 134 -7.90 -11.65 2.04
CA PHE A 134 -6.86 -11.54 1.03
C PHE A 134 -5.56 -12.16 1.53
N LEU A 135 -4.93 -13.00 0.70
CA LEU A 135 -3.63 -13.60 0.98
C LEU A 135 -2.52 -12.78 0.33
N VAL A 136 -1.42 -12.58 1.06
CA VAL A 136 -0.19 -12.02 0.47
C VAL A 136 0.68 -13.15 -0.04
N GLN A 137 0.80 -13.25 -1.35
CA GLN A 137 1.78 -14.12 -1.99
C GLN A 137 3.17 -13.49 -1.83
N SER A 138 4.15 -14.29 -1.40
CA SER A 138 5.53 -13.84 -1.15
C SER A 138 6.60 -14.71 -1.79
N VAL A 139 6.16 -15.73 -2.54
CA VAL A 139 7.01 -16.58 -3.36
C VAL A 139 6.43 -16.64 -4.76
N PRO A 140 7.28 -16.63 -5.81
CA PRO A 140 6.83 -16.89 -7.16
C PRO A 140 6.20 -18.28 -7.19
N ALA A 141 4.88 -18.31 -7.34
CA ALA A 141 4.12 -19.52 -7.57
C ALA A 141 3.16 -19.19 -8.70
N GLU A 142 3.16 -20.00 -9.75
CA GLU A 142 2.13 -19.95 -10.78
C GLU A 142 0.84 -20.49 -10.18
N LEU A 143 0.13 -19.64 -9.44
CA LEU A 143 -1.23 -19.93 -9.01
C LEU A 143 -2.12 -19.71 -10.23
N ASN A 144 -2.46 -20.81 -10.89
CA ASN A 144 -3.50 -20.79 -11.92
C ASN A 144 -4.88 -20.55 -11.27
N MET A 145 -5.91 -20.38 -12.12
CA MET A 145 -7.28 -20.13 -11.66
C MET A 145 -7.79 -21.27 -10.77
N ASP A 146 -7.43 -22.52 -11.06
CA ASP A 146 -7.85 -23.68 -10.28
C ASP A 146 -7.27 -23.66 -8.86
N HIS A 147 -5.99 -23.31 -8.70
CA HIS A 147 -5.38 -23.13 -7.38
C HIS A 147 -6.07 -22.01 -6.58
N THR A 148 -6.46 -20.92 -7.25
CA THR A 148 -7.17 -19.81 -6.61
C THR A 148 -8.57 -20.21 -6.16
N VAL A 149 -9.29 -20.98 -7.00
CA VAL A 149 -10.61 -21.52 -6.66
C VAL A 149 -10.52 -22.51 -5.49
N VAL A 150 -9.51 -23.38 -5.48
CA VAL A 150 -9.29 -24.30 -4.35
C VAL A 150 -9.00 -23.53 -3.06
N LEU A 151 -8.19 -22.47 -3.11
CA LEU A 151 -7.95 -21.61 -1.95
C LEU A 151 -9.23 -20.93 -1.46
N GLN A 152 -10.10 -20.48 -2.38
CA GLN A 152 -11.41 -19.91 -2.05
C GLN A 152 -12.39 -20.92 -1.45
N LEU A 153 -12.28 -22.20 -1.80
CA LEU A 153 -13.13 -23.28 -1.30
C LEU A 153 -12.60 -23.92 -0.01
N ALA A 154 -11.32 -23.76 0.30
CA ALA A 154 -10.67 -24.32 1.48
C ALA A 154 -10.82 -23.44 2.75
N GLU A 155 -11.46 -22.27 2.62
CA GLU A 155 -11.81 -21.37 3.72
C GLU A 155 -13.15 -21.75 4.36
#